data_AF-A0A5E4GGD6-F1
#
_entry.id   AF-A0A5E4GGD6-F1
#
_cell.length_a   1.000
_cell.length_b   1.000
_cell.length_c   1.000
_cell.angle_alpha   90.00
_cell.angle_beta   90.00
_cell.angle_gamma   90.00
#
_symmetry.space_group_name_H-M   'P 1'
#
loop_
_entity.id
_entity.type
_entity.pdbx_description
1 polymer ?
#
loop_
_entity_poly.entity_id
_entity_poly.type
_entity_poly.pdbx_seq_one_letter_code
_entity_poly.pdbx_strand_id
1 'polypeptide(L)'
;ETGEKDVAFKVLYCGICHTDLHMVKNDWGFSTYPLVPGHEIVGVVTEVGSKVEKFKVGDKVGVGCVVGSCQSCDNCANNLENYCPKYILTYGAKYHDGTITYGGYSDFMVADEHFVIRVPDNLPLDGAAPLLCAGITTYSALRYYGLDKPGMHVGVVGLGGLGHVAVKFAKALGVRVTVISTSPNKKKEAIEHLRADSFLVSRDQDQMQAAMGTMDGIIDTVSSPHPLLPLIGLLKTSGKLILVGAPIEPPELPVFPIIM
;
A
#
# COMPACT_ATOMS: atom_id res chain seq x y z
N GLU A 1 -18.52 -22.15 3.45
CA GLU A 1 -18.72 -22.97 2.24
C GLU A 1 -18.20 -22.17 1.05
N THR A 2 -17.75 -22.83 -0.02
CA THR A 2 -17.24 -22.15 -1.22
C THR A 2 -18.43 -21.88 -2.15
N GLY A 3 -18.89 -20.63 -2.23
CA GLY A 3 -19.98 -20.23 -3.12
C GLY A 3 -19.62 -20.35 -4.60
N GLU A 4 -20.60 -20.16 -5.49
CA GLU A 4 -20.43 -20.40 -6.93
C GLU A 4 -19.31 -19.59 -7.58
N LYS A 5 -18.97 -18.41 -7.04
CA LYS A 5 -17.91 -17.51 -7.52
C LYS A 5 -16.71 -17.40 -6.56
N ASP A 6 -16.72 -18.19 -5.50
CA ASP A 6 -15.68 -18.11 -4.49
C ASP A 6 -14.49 -19.00 -4.84
N VAL A 7 -13.33 -18.58 -4.36
CA VAL A 7 -12.09 -19.34 -4.38
C VAL A 7 -11.69 -19.60 -2.93
N ALA A 8 -11.62 -20.87 -2.54
CA ALA A 8 -11.05 -21.25 -1.26
C ALA A 8 -9.59 -21.67 -1.46
N PHE A 9 -8.72 -21.21 -0.57
CA PHE A 9 -7.30 -21.51 -0.63
C PHE A 9 -6.70 -21.71 0.76
N LYS A 10 -5.69 -22.58 0.81
CA LYS A 10 -4.86 -22.74 2.00
C LYS A 10 -3.89 -21.57 2.08
N VAL A 11 -3.91 -20.85 3.19
CA VAL A 11 -2.97 -19.76 3.45
C VAL A 11 -1.58 -20.34 3.70
N LEU A 12 -0.57 -19.80 3.02
CA LEU A 12 0.84 -20.18 3.22
C LEU A 12 1.63 -19.05 3.86
N TYR A 13 1.36 -17.81 3.45
CA TYR A 13 2.01 -16.61 3.97
C TYR A 13 0.95 -15.53 4.20
N CYS A 14 1.10 -14.81 5.30
CA CYS A 14 0.41 -13.54 5.50
C CYS A 14 1.44 -12.51 5.98
N GLY A 15 1.56 -11.41 5.24
CA GLY A 15 2.40 -10.29 5.66
C GLY A 15 1.84 -9.59 6.91
N ILE A 16 2.72 -8.89 7.63
CA ILE A 16 2.35 -8.08 8.79
C ILE A 16 2.46 -6.60 8.41
N CYS A 17 1.33 -5.92 8.41
CA CYS A 17 1.23 -4.51 8.09
C CYS A 17 0.96 -3.67 9.36
N HIS A 18 1.37 -2.39 9.35
CA HIS A 18 1.07 -1.48 10.46
C HIS A 18 -0.44 -1.31 10.68
N THR A 19 -1.23 -1.45 9.61
CA THR A 19 -2.70 -1.46 9.68
C THR A 19 -3.22 -2.59 10.57
N ASP A 20 -2.57 -3.76 10.60
CA ASP A 20 -2.97 -4.85 11.50
C ASP A 20 -2.79 -4.43 12.97
N LEU A 21 -1.68 -3.75 13.28
CA LEU A 21 -1.40 -3.25 14.63
C LEU A 21 -2.40 -2.17 15.06
N HIS A 22 -2.68 -1.19 14.19
CA HIS A 22 -3.63 -0.11 14.48
C HIS A 22 -5.05 -0.65 14.73
N MET A 23 -5.48 -1.64 13.95
CA MET A 23 -6.79 -2.28 14.12
C MET A 23 -6.86 -3.10 15.41
N VAL A 24 -5.82 -3.88 15.76
CA VAL A 24 -5.80 -4.65 17.03
C VAL A 24 -5.76 -3.74 18.26
N LYS A 25 -5.21 -2.54 18.15
CA LYS A 25 -5.20 -1.54 19.23
C LYS A 25 -6.42 -0.62 19.24
N ASN A 26 -7.25 -0.70 18.20
CA ASN A 26 -8.33 0.24 17.95
C ASN A 26 -7.88 1.72 17.90
N ASP A 27 -6.70 1.98 17.36
CA ASP A 27 -6.11 3.34 17.31
C ASP A 27 -7.00 4.33 16.55
N TRP A 28 -7.76 3.85 15.55
CA TRP A 28 -8.71 4.68 14.79
C TRP A 28 -10.15 4.64 15.30
N GLY A 29 -10.43 3.92 16.38
CA GLY A 29 -11.73 3.93 17.07
C GLY A 29 -12.87 3.14 16.43
N PHE A 30 -12.65 2.44 15.31
CA PHE A 30 -13.72 1.71 14.57
C PHE A 30 -13.53 0.18 14.51
N SER A 31 -12.66 -0.40 15.32
CA SER A 31 -12.37 -1.84 15.29
C SER A 31 -13.51 -2.67 15.89
N THR A 32 -13.82 -3.80 15.26
CA THR A 32 -14.82 -4.76 15.73
C THR A 32 -14.13 -6.01 16.25
N TYR A 33 -14.51 -6.47 17.45
CA TYR A 33 -13.97 -7.69 18.07
C TYR A 33 -15.03 -8.81 18.14
N PRO A 34 -14.66 -10.10 18.02
CA PRO A 34 -13.30 -10.62 17.80
C PRO A 34 -12.72 -10.20 16.44
N LEU A 35 -11.40 -10.03 16.38
CA LEU A 35 -10.67 -9.55 15.20
C LEU A 35 -9.55 -10.53 14.86
N VAL A 36 -9.51 -10.97 13.61
CA VAL A 36 -8.39 -11.74 13.05
C VAL A 36 -7.78 -10.87 11.95
N PRO A 37 -6.61 -10.25 12.17
CA PRO A 37 -5.96 -9.40 11.17
C PRO A 37 -5.33 -10.19 10.01
N GLY A 38 -4.62 -9.47 9.14
CA GLY A 38 -3.90 -10.02 7.99
C GLY A 38 -4.63 -9.77 6.68
N HIS A 39 -4.01 -8.99 5.81
CA HIS A 39 -4.55 -8.58 4.50
C HIS A 39 -3.47 -8.54 3.39
N GLU A 40 -2.39 -9.28 3.63
CA GLU A 40 -1.28 -9.50 2.71
C GLU A 40 -1.17 -11.02 2.49
N ILE A 41 -2.25 -11.63 2.00
CA ILE A 41 -2.51 -13.07 2.10
C ILE A 41 -2.07 -13.77 0.82
N VAL A 42 -1.25 -14.82 0.92
CA VAL A 42 -0.82 -15.64 -0.23
C VAL A 42 -0.97 -17.11 0.10
N GLY A 43 -1.45 -17.88 -0.87
CA GLY A 43 -1.70 -19.30 -0.69
C GLY A 43 -1.90 -20.08 -1.97
N VAL A 44 -2.45 -21.29 -1.83
CA VAL A 44 -2.70 -22.22 -2.92
C VAL A 44 -4.16 -22.63 -2.92
N VAL A 45 -4.81 -22.49 -4.07
CA VAL A 45 -6.24 -22.82 -4.25
C VAL A 45 -6.50 -24.29 -3.93
N THR A 46 -7.47 -24.53 -3.05
CA THR A 46 -7.92 -25.86 -2.63
C THR A 46 -9.30 -26.20 -3.19
N GLU A 47 -10.14 -25.20 -3.45
CA GLU A 47 -11.49 -25.37 -4.00
C GLU A 47 -11.88 -24.12 -4.80
N VAL A 48 -12.70 -24.31 -5.84
CA VAL A 48 -13.27 -23.21 -6.63
C VAL A 48 -14.76 -23.46 -6.82
N GLY A 49 -15.53 -22.38 -6.79
CA GLY A 49 -16.95 -22.39 -7.10
C GLY A 49 -17.25 -22.82 -8.53
N SER A 50 -18.47 -23.29 -8.76
CA SER A 50 -18.93 -23.85 -10.05
C SER A 50 -18.92 -22.85 -11.22
N LYS A 51 -18.86 -21.54 -10.95
CA LYS A 51 -18.84 -20.46 -11.94
C LYS A 51 -17.50 -19.71 -11.99
N VAL A 52 -16.49 -20.15 -11.25
CA VAL A 52 -15.15 -19.57 -11.30
C VAL A 52 -14.45 -20.01 -12.59
N GLU A 53 -13.96 -19.03 -13.36
CA GLU A 53 -13.24 -19.30 -14.61
C GLU A 53 -11.77 -18.88 -14.54
N LYS A 54 -11.43 -17.93 -13.65
CA LYS A 54 -10.09 -17.34 -13.57
C LYS A 54 -9.05 -18.22 -12.88
N PHE A 55 -9.49 -19.18 -12.06
CA PHE A 55 -8.64 -19.96 -11.16
C PHE A 55 -9.00 -21.44 -11.18
N LYS A 56 -8.02 -22.28 -10.83
CA LYS A 56 -8.18 -23.72 -10.60
C LYS A 56 -7.41 -24.16 -9.37
N VAL A 57 -7.80 -25.31 -8.81
CA VAL A 57 -7.07 -25.97 -7.72
C VAL A 57 -5.58 -26.10 -8.07
N GLY A 58 -4.73 -25.76 -7.11
CA GLY A 58 -3.28 -25.74 -7.25
C GLY A 58 -2.68 -24.41 -7.74
N ASP A 59 -3.50 -23.46 -8.21
CA ASP A 59 -3.00 -22.12 -8.55
C ASP A 59 -2.49 -21.38 -7.31
N LYS A 60 -1.43 -20.60 -7.49
CA LYS A 60 -0.92 -19.66 -6.47
C LYS A 60 -1.70 -18.36 -6.55
N VAL A 61 -2.29 -17.97 -5.44
CA VAL A 61 -3.19 -16.80 -5.37
C VAL A 61 -2.88 -15.93 -4.16
N GLY A 62 -3.35 -14.69 -4.21
CA GLY A 62 -3.33 -13.81 -3.06
C GLY A 62 -4.58 -12.93 -2.96
N VAL A 63 -4.81 -12.40 -1.76
CA VAL A 63 -5.91 -11.49 -1.43
C VAL A 63 -5.32 -10.29 -0.71
N GLY A 64 -5.68 -9.09 -1.17
CA GLY A 64 -5.23 -7.81 -0.63
C GLY A 64 -6.16 -7.26 0.45
N CYS A 65 -6.35 -5.94 0.49
CA CYS A 65 -7.13 -5.27 1.54
C CYS A 65 -8.66 -5.34 1.37
N VAL A 66 -9.16 -5.62 0.17
CA VAL A 66 -10.59 -5.55 -0.18
C VAL A 66 -11.08 -6.92 -0.64
N VAL A 67 -12.23 -7.36 -0.12
CA VAL A 67 -12.89 -8.65 -0.45
C VAL A 67 -14.30 -8.49 -1.03
N GLY A 68 -14.75 -7.24 -1.19
CA GLY A 68 -16.10 -6.95 -1.69
C GLY A 68 -16.26 -5.49 -2.12
N SER A 69 -17.24 -5.23 -2.98
CA SER A 69 -17.65 -3.89 -3.42
C SER A 69 -19.10 -3.94 -3.94
N CYS A 70 -19.69 -2.81 -4.34
CA CYS A 70 -21.06 -2.83 -4.88
C CYS A 70 -21.16 -3.30 -6.33
N GLN A 71 -20.04 -3.40 -7.05
CA GLN A 71 -19.95 -3.86 -8.45
C GLN A 71 -20.86 -3.10 -9.45
N SER A 72 -21.31 -1.90 -9.10
CA SER A 72 -22.35 -1.16 -9.86
C SER A 72 -22.21 0.36 -9.86
N CYS A 73 -21.22 0.92 -9.15
CA CYS A 73 -20.94 2.35 -9.18
C CYS A 73 -19.81 2.68 -10.17
N ASP A 74 -19.64 3.97 -10.47
CA ASP A 74 -18.61 4.46 -11.39
C ASP A 74 -17.21 3.98 -11.00
N ASN A 75 -16.87 3.97 -9.71
CA ASN A 75 -15.57 3.47 -9.26
C ASN A 75 -15.39 1.98 -9.58
N CYS A 76 -16.41 1.14 -9.34
CA CYS A 76 -16.32 -0.28 -9.69
C CYS A 76 -16.23 -0.47 -11.21
N ALA A 77 -16.99 0.29 -11.99
CA ALA A 77 -16.95 0.24 -13.46
C ALA A 77 -15.59 0.66 -14.04
N ASN A 78 -14.80 1.42 -13.29
CA ASN A 78 -13.47 1.88 -13.69
C ASN A 78 -12.32 1.09 -13.03
N ASN A 79 -12.58 -0.08 -12.44
CA ASN A 79 -11.58 -0.91 -11.73
C ASN A 79 -10.91 -0.17 -10.55
N LEU A 80 -11.73 0.59 -9.82
CA LEU A 80 -11.37 1.44 -8.68
C LEU A 80 -12.17 1.03 -7.44
N GLU A 81 -12.33 -0.27 -7.21
CA GLU A 81 -13.16 -0.84 -6.14
C GLU A 81 -12.72 -0.37 -4.75
N ASN A 82 -11.44 -0.04 -4.57
CA ASN A 82 -10.90 0.57 -3.35
C ASN A 82 -11.48 1.96 -3.05
N TYR A 83 -12.08 2.63 -4.04
CA TYR A 83 -12.81 3.89 -3.89
C TYR A 83 -14.34 3.68 -3.90
N CYS A 84 -14.83 2.44 -3.94
CA CYS A 84 -16.27 2.16 -3.87
C CYS A 84 -16.83 2.60 -2.50
N PRO A 85 -17.93 3.37 -2.41
CA PRO A 85 -18.54 3.72 -1.12
C PRO A 85 -19.03 2.53 -0.28
N LYS A 86 -19.08 1.34 -0.87
CA LYS A 86 -19.49 0.08 -0.24
C LYS A 86 -18.40 -0.99 -0.36
N TYR A 87 -17.12 -0.62 -0.41
CA TYR A 87 -16.04 -1.61 -0.35
C TYR A 87 -16.10 -2.38 0.98
N ILE A 88 -15.67 -3.64 0.96
CA ILE A 88 -15.63 -4.50 2.14
C ILE A 88 -14.17 -4.84 2.44
N LEU A 89 -13.71 -4.51 3.65
CA LEU A 89 -12.36 -4.84 4.11
C LEU A 89 -12.21 -6.33 4.37
N THR A 90 -10.99 -6.82 4.16
CA THR A 90 -10.60 -8.22 4.34
C THR A 90 -10.83 -8.73 5.76
N TYR A 91 -10.76 -7.85 6.76
CA TYR A 91 -11.08 -8.20 8.13
C TYR A 91 -11.74 -7.03 8.87
N GLY A 92 -12.53 -7.37 9.90
CA GLY A 92 -13.19 -6.38 10.76
C GLY A 92 -14.35 -5.64 10.10
N ALA A 93 -14.80 -6.07 8.93
CA ALA A 93 -15.97 -5.53 8.23
C ALA A 93 -17.11 -6.56 8.18
N LYS A 94 -18.31 -6.13 7.81
CA LYS A 94 -19.44 -7.02 7.59
C LYS A 94 -19.50 -7.45 6.12
N TYR A 95 -19.50 -8.76 5.87
CA TYR A 95 -19.65 -9.32 4.52
C TYR A 95 -21.11 -9.28 4.05
N HIS A 96 -21.36 -9.65 2.79
CA HIS A 96 -22.69 -9.62 2.18
C HIS A 96 -23.71 -10.52 2.88
N ASP A 97 -23.28 -11.64 3.46
CA ASP A 97 -24.10 -12.58 4.23
C ASP A 97 -24.37 -12.11 5.68
N GLY A 98 -23.76 -10.99 6.07
CA GLY A 98 -23.88 -10.37 7.37
C GLY A 98 -22.91 -10.89 8.44
N THR A 99 -22.01 -11.80 8.10
CA THR A 99 -20.92 -12.25 8.99
C THR A 99 -19.78 -11.22 9.03
N ILE A 100 -18.89 -11.35 10.01
CA ILE A 100 -17.67 -10.53 10.11
C ILE A 100 -16.57 -11.15 9.26
N THR A 101 -15.87 -10.33 8.48
CA THR A 101 -14.69 -10.75 7.73
C THR A 101 -13.50 -10.98 8.67
N TYR A 102 -12.78 -12.07 8.44
CA TYR A 102 -11.57 -12.46 9.18
C TYR A 102 -10.41 -12.60 8.21
N GLY A 103 -9.24 -12.12 8.62
CA GLY A 103 -8.07 -11.99 7.77
C GLY A 103 -7.20 -13.23 7.69
N GLY A 104 -6.02 -13.05 7.09
CA GLY A 104 -5.07 -14.11 6.74
C GLY A 104 -4.22 -14.65 7.89
N TYR A 105 -4.39 -14.20 9.13
CA TYR A 105 -3.80 -14.86 10.31
C TYR A 105 -4.61 -16.11 10.69
N SER A 106 -4.82 -16.96 9.70
CA SER A 106 -5.68 -18.13 9.66
C SER A 106 -5.06 -19.18 8.74
N ASP A 107 -5.57 -20.41 8.79
CA ASP A 107 -5.11 -21.53 7.97
C ASP A 107 -5.76 -21.59 6.57
N PHE A 108 -6.99 -21.09 6.46
CA PHE A 108 -7.77 -21.07 5.22
C PHE A 108 -8.45 -19.71 5.00
N MET A 109 -8.61 -19.37 3.72
CA MET A 109 -9.32 -18.17 3.28
C MET A 109 -10.28 -18.53 2.14
N VAL A 110 -11.43 -17.86 2.11
CA VAL A 110 -12.40 -17.92 1.02
C VAL A 110 -12.69 -16.49 0.57
N ALA A 111 -12.62 -16.22 -0.72
CA ALA A 111 -12.92 -14.90 -1.28
C ALA A 111 -13.52 -15.02 -2.69
N ASP A 112 -14.37 -14.07 -3.06
CA ASP A 112 -14.91 -13.95 -4.42
C ASP A 112 -13.77 -13.77 -5.46
N GLU A 113 -13.84 -14.48 -6.58
CA GLU A 113 -12.79 -14.52 -7.61
C GLU A 113 -12.39 -13.13 -8.16
N HIS A 114 -13.24 -12.11 -8.01
CA HIS A 114 -12.93 -10.74 -8.43
C HIS A 114 -11.83 -10.10 -7.58
N PHE A 115 -11.74 -10.48 -6.30
CA PHE A 115 -10.79 -9.93 -5.32
C PHE A 115 -9.58 -10.84 -5.09
N VAL A 116 -9.51 -11.96 -5.80
CA VAL A 116 -8.38 -12.89 -5.77
C VAL A 116 -7.43 -12.55 -6.91
N ILE A 117 -6.14 -12.48 -6.61
CA ILE A 117 -5.08 -12.12 -7.56
C ILE A 117 -4.21 -13.35 -7.83
N ARG A 118 -3.88 -13.60 -9.09
CA ARG A 118 -2.92 -14.64 -9.47
C ARG A 118 -1.50 -14.21 -9.10
N VAL A 119 -0.78 -15.04 -8.35
CA VAL A 119 0.64 -14.81 -8.04
C VAL A 119 1.50 -15.43 -9.16
N PRO A 120 2.38 -14.65 -9.82
CA PRO A 120 3.22 -15.18 -10.89
C PRO A 120 4.13 -16.31 -10.42
N ASP A 121 4.36 -17.31 -11.27
CA ASP A 121 5.15 -18.50 -10.91
C ASP A 121 6.61 -18.19 -10.56
N ASN A 122 7.15 -17.12 -11.14
CA ASN A 122 8.51 -16.65 -10.91
C ASN A 122 8.65 -15.69 -9.72
N LEU A 123 7.57 -15.41 -8.99
CA LEU A 123 7.59 -14.55 -7.81
C LEU A 123 7.53 -15.42 -6.54
N PRO A 124 8.55 -15.37 -5.66
CA PRO A 124 8.51 -16.05 -4.37
C PRO A 124 7.27 -15.64 -3.57
N LEU A 125 6.56 -16.61 -3.00
CA LEU A 125 5.26 -16.38 -2.34
C LEU A 125 5.37 -15.50 -1.09
N ASP A 126 6.45 -15.68 -0.33
CA ASP A 126 6.81 -14.84 0.82
C ASP A 126 7.09 -13.39 0.41
N GLY A 127 7.77 -13.19 -0.72
CA GLY A 127 8.00 -11.87 -1.31
C GLY A 127 6.76 -11.25 -1.96
N ALA A 128 5.77 -12.06 -2.36
CA ALA A 128 4.53 -11.58 -2.97
C ALA A 128 3.56 -10.97 -1.94
N ALA A 129 3.52 -11.51 -0.72
CA ALA A 129 2.57 -11.09 0.32
C ALA A 129 2.61 -9.57 0.59
N PRO A 130 3.77 -8.94 0.89
CA PRO A 130 3.85 -7.50 1.13
C PRO A 130 3.43 -6.62 -0.07
N LEU A 131 3.42 -7.17 -1.28
CA LEU A 131 3.03 -6.41 -2.47
C LEU A 131 1.51 -6.18 -2.53
N LEU A 132 0.72 -7.00 -1.84
CA LEU A 132 -0.74 -6.96 -1.84
C LEU A 132 -1.32 -5.79 -1.02
N CYS A 133 -0.51 -5.16 -0.17
CA CYS A 133 -0.83 -3.88 0.48
C CYS A 133 0.27 -2.84 0.20
N ALA A 134 1.44 -2.95 0.82
CA ALA A 134 2.50 -1.94 0.69
C ALA A 134 2.93 -1.71 -0.77
N GLY A 135 2.97 -2.78 -1.56
CA GLY A 135 3.28 -2.69 -2.98
C GLY A 135 2.26 -1.91 -3.78
N ILE A 136 1.00 -2.34 -3.79
CA ILE A 136 -0.04 -1.68 -4.57
C ILE A 136 -0.30 -0.24 -4.10
N THR A 137 -0.22 0.05 -2.80
CA THR A 137 -0.36 1.41 -2.26
C THR A 137 0.64 2.37 -2.89
N THR A 138 1.91 1.96 -2.97
CA THR A 138 2.98 2.82 -3.50
C THR A 138 3.03 2.81 -5.03
N TYR A 139 2.78 1.67 -5.66
CA TYR A 139 2.70 1.56 -7.12
C TYR A 139 1.54 2.36 -7.70
N SER A 140 0.35 2.30 -7.10
CA SER A 140 -0.82 3.08 -7.55
C SER A 140 -0.53 4.58 -7.49
N ALA A 141 0.07 5.06 -6.39
CA ALA A 141 0.47 6.46 -6.26
C ALA A 141 1.45 6.89 -7.36
N LEU A 142 2.47 6.08 -7.65
CA LEU A 142 3.43 6.38 -8.72
C LEU A 142 2.76 6.44 -10.10
N ARG A 143 1.91 5.46 -10.42
CA ARG A 143 1.23 5.37 -11.73
C ARG A 143 0.17 6.44 -11.92
N TYR A 144 -0.76 6.58 -10.98
CA TYR A 144 -1.91 7.47 -11.10
C TYR A 144 -1.49 8.92 -11.24
N TYR A 145 -0.48 9.33 -10.48
CA TYR A 145 0.06 10.67 -10.53
C TYR A 145 1.17 10.85 -11.58
N GLY A 146 1.42 9.86 -12.44
CA GLY A 146 2.38 9.96 -13.54
C GLY A 146 3.81 10.27 -13.07
N LEU A 147 4.21 9.72 -11.92
CA LEU A 147 5.54 9.79 -11.31
C LEU A 147 6.39 8.55 -11.67
N ASP A 148 6.05 7.88 -12.76
CA ASP A 148 6.56 6.59 -13.20
C ASP A 148 7.42 6.67 -14.47
N LYS A 149 7.79 7.89 -14.88
CA LYS A 149 8.54 8.13 -16.12
C LYS A 149 10.04 8.26 -15.86
N PRO A 150 10.89 7.67 -16.71
CA PRO A 150 12.33 7.90 -16.65
C PRO A 150 12.69 9.39 -16.68
N GLY A 151 13.66 9.78 -15.87
CA GLY A 151 14.11 11.17 -15.74
C GLY A 151 13.34 12.02 -14.73
N MET A 152 12.21 11.54 -14.19
CA MET A 152 11.57 12.16 -13.04
C MET A 152 12.40 11.99 -11.77
N HIS A 153 12.20 12.89 -10.82
CA HIS A 153 12.82 12.87 -9.49
C HIS A 153 11.75 12.78 -8.40
N VAL A 154 11.71 11.65 -7.70
CA VAL A 154 10.74 11.37 -6.64
C VAL A 154 11.42 11.31 -5.27
N GLY A 155 10.83 12.01 -4.31
CA GLY A 155 11.14 11.86 -2.89
C GLY A 155 10.33 10.73 -2.25
N VAL A 156 10.93 9.98 -1.33
CA VAL A 156 10.23 9.00 -0.48
C VAL A 156 10.47 9.36 0.97
N VAL A 157 9.42 9.74 1.69
CA VAL A 157 9.51 10.13 3.11
C VAL A 157 9.21 8.91 3.98
N GLY A 158 10.16 8.60 4.86
CA GLY A 158 10.10 7.40 5.70
C GLY A 158 10.65 6.16 4.98
N LEU A 159 11.46 5.36 5.69
CA LEU A 159 12.05 4.13 5.17
C LEU A 159 11.62 2.91 6.01
N GLY A 160 10.30 2.67 5.98
CA GLY A 160 9.63 1.53 6.60
C GLY A 160 9.06 0.55 5.56
N GLY A 161 7.93 -0.09 5.89
CA GLY A 161 7.23 -1.05 5.02
C GLY A 161 6.87 -0.47 3.65
N LEU A 162 6.09 0.60 3.59
CA LEU A 162 5.75 1.25 2.31
C LEU A 162 6.98 1.92 1.69
N GLY A 163 7.76 2.65 2.47
CA GLY A 163 8.90 3.42 1.97
C GLY A 163 9.92 2.58 1.19
N HIS A 164 10.30 1.41 1.69
CA HIS A 164 11.28 0.58 0.99
C HIS A 164 10.72 0.00 -0.34
N VAL A 165 9.41 -0.27 -0.39
CA VAL A 165 8.75 -0.75 -1.62
C VAL A 165 8.57 0.39 -2.63
N ALA A 166 8.25 1.60 -2.17
CA ALA A 166 8.19 2.80 -3.01
C ALA A 166 9.54 3.06 -3.71
N VAL A 167 10.66 2.96 -2.96
CA VAL A 167 12.00 3.08 -3.54
C VAL A 167 12.22 2.02 -4.62
N LYS A 168 11.91 0.74 -4.34
CA LYS A 168 12.09 -0.36 -5.30
C LYS A 168 11.30 -0.14 -6.59
N PHE A 169 10.01 0.22 -6.49
CA PHE A 169 9.19 0.47 -7.69
C PHE A 169 9.67 1.68 -8.47
N ALA A 170 9.93 2.81 -7.80
CA ALA A 170 10.42 4.02 -8.48
C ALA A 170 11.75 3.75 -9.21
N LYS A 171 12.70 3.06 -8.57
CA LYS A 171 13.95 2.64 -9.23
C LYS A 171 13.72 1.71 -10.41
N ALA A 172 12.83 0.73 -10.29
CA ALA A 172 12.48 -0.18 -11.38
C ALA A 172 11.81 0.55 -12.58
N LEU A 173 11.13 1.67 -12.32
CA LEU A 173 10.53 2.54 -13.33
C LEU A 173 11.52 3.55 -13.95
N GLY A 174 12.80 3.52 -13.56
CA GLY A 174 13.84 4.42 -14.09
C GLY A 174 13.79 5.85 -13.50
N VAL A 175 13.10 6.03 -12.38
CA VAL A 175 12.97 7.31 -11.67
C VAL A 175 14.18 7.54 -10.77
N ARG A 176 14.63 8.79 -10.66
CA ARG A 176 15.63 9.20 -9.65
C ARG A 176 14.95 9.28 -8.30
N VAL A 177 15.50 8.60 -7.30
CA VAL A 177 14.88 8.50 -5.97
C VAL A 177 15.74 9.17 -4.89
N THR A 178 15.15 10.10 -4.16
CA THR A 178 15.72 10.64 -2.91
C THR A 178 14.94 10.08 -1.73
N VAL A 179 15.60 9.39 -0.80
CA VAL A 179 14.98 9.02 0.48
C VAL A 179 15.12 10.18 1.45
N ILE A 180 14.03 10.54 2.13
CA ILE A 180 13.96 11.61 3.13
C ILE A 180 13.66 10.96 4.48
N SER A 181 14.51 11.18 5.48
CA SER A 181 14.37 10.55 6.79
C SER A 181 14.82 11.47 7.92
N THR A 182 14.24 11.31 9.11
CA THR A 182 14.75 11.93 10.33
C THR A 182 16.01 11.26 10.87
N SER A 183 16.27 10.00 10.45
CA SER A 183 17.29 9.14 11.04
C SER A 183 18.46 8.90 10.07
N PRO A 184 19.66 9.46 10.34
CA PRO A 184 20.83 9.26 9.49
C PRO A 184 21.21 7.78 9.29
N ASN A 185 20.90 6.92 10.27
CA ASN A 185 21.21 5.48 10.22
C ASN A 185 20.51 4.74 9.07
N LYS A 186 19.43 5.30 8.49
CA LYS A 186 18.75 4.73 7.33
C LYS A 186 19.48 4.97 6.00
N LYS A 187 20.53 5.81 5.99
CA LYS A 187 21.29 6.14 4.78
C LYS A 187 21.94 4.92 4.14
N LYS A 188 22.57 4.06 4.94
CA LYS A 188 23.24 2.85 4.44
C LYS A 188 22.24 1.94 3.72
N GLU A 189 21.09 1.69 4.35
CA GLU A 189 20.01 0.89 3.79
C GLU A 189 19.46 1.49 2.49
N ALA A 190 19.18 2.80 2.49
CA ALA A 190 18.67 3.51 1.31
C ALA A 190 19.62 3.44 0.11
N ILE A 191 20.90 3.72 0.30
CA ILE A 191 21.87 3.87 -0.80
C ILE A 191 22.44 2.51 -1.23
N GLU A 192 22.87 1.67 -0.29
CA GLU A 192 23.60 0.43 -0.62
C GLU A 192 22.65 -0.72 -0.98
N HIS A 193 21.56 -0.88 -0.22
CA HIS A 193 20.65 -2.01 -0.39
C HIS A 193 19.48 -1.69 -1.31
N LEU A 194 18.85 -0.53 -1.16
CA LEU A 194 17.70 -0.13 -1.96
C LEU A 194 18.07 0.68 -3.22
N ARG A 195 19.34 1.08 -3.34
CA ARG A 195 19.87 1.80 -4.52
C ARG A 195 19.17 3.12 -4.79
N ALA A 196 18.69 3.82 -3.75
CA ALA A 196 18.28 5.21 -3.88
C ALA A 196 19.47 6.06 -4.36
N ASP A 197 19.19 7.09 -5.15
CA ASP A 197 20.22 7.95 -5.75
C ASP A 197 20.72 9.01 -4.78
N SER A 198 19.91 9.36 -3.77
CA SER A 198 20.23 10.40 -2.80
C SER A 198 19.51 10.14 -1.47
N PHE A 199 20.02 10.73 -0.39
CA PHE A 199 19.45 10.63 0.94
C PHE A 199 19.51 11.98 1.64
N LEU A 200 18.39 12.45 2.17
CA LEU A 200 18.27 13.70 2.92
C LEU A 200 17.89 13.42 4.36
N VAL A 201 18.63 14.03 5.29
CA VAL A 201 18.23 14.09 6.69
C VAL A 201 17.28 15.28 6.86
N SER A 202 16.01 15.05 7.16
CA SER A 202 15.00 16.13 7.22
C SER A 202 15.24 17.15 8.34
N ARG A 203 16.07 16.82 9.33
CA ARG A 203 16.50 17.72 10.41
C ARG A 203 17.74 18.54 10.06
N ASP A 204 18.41 18.25 8.95
CA ASP A 204 19.55 18.99 8.45
C ASP A 204 19.05 20.09 7.51
N GLN A 205 19.08 21.33 8.00
CA GLN A 205 18.53 22.47 7.27
C GLN A 205 19.31 22.76 5.98
N ASP A 206 20.63 22.56 5.97
CA ASP A 206 21.46 22.82 4.79
C ASP A 206 21.15 21.81 3.68
N GLN A 207 20.97 20.53 4.04
CA GLN A 207 20.54 19.50 3.08
C GLN A 207 19.15 19.79 2.50
N MET A 208 18.21 20.19 3.34
CA MET A 208 16.85 20.51 2.91
C MET A 208 16.83 21.77 2.01
N GLN A 209 17.60 22.80 2.37
CA GLN A 209 17.73 24.02 1.59
C GLN A 209 18.34 23.75 0.20
N ALA A 210 19.37 22.91 0.13
CA ALA A 210 20.03 22.54 -1.13
C ALA A 210 19.13 21.73 -2.09
N ALA A 211 18.08 21.10 -1.55
CA ALA A 211 17.15 20.26 -2.31
C ALA A 211 15.80 20.95 -2.62
N MET A 212 15.65 22.22 -2.29
CA MET A 212 14.43 22.98 -2.58
C MET A 212 14.10 22.99 -4.08
N GLY A 213 12.83 22.78 -4.42
CA GLY A 213 12.37 22.87 -5.81
C GLY A 213 12.94 21.81 -6.75
N THR A 214 13.36 20.63 -6.25
CA THR A 214 14.03 19.61 -7.07
C THR A 214 13.16 18.43 -7.46
N MET A 215 12.12 18.11 -6.68
CA MET A 215 11.36 16.87 -6.81
C MET A 215 10.07 17.09 -7.63
N ASP A 216 9.82 16.21 -8.60
CA ASP A 216 8.57 16.18 -9.36
C ASP A 216 7.40 15.60 -8.55
N GLY A 217 7.71 14.79 -7.53
CA GLY A 217 6.72 14.31 -6.57
C GLY A 217 7.35 13.69 -5.33
N ILE A 218 6.56 13.54 -4.29
CA ILE A 218 6.95 12.94 -3.01
C ILE A 218 5.89 11.92 -2.62
N ILE A 219 6.32 10.70 -2.31
CA ILE A 219 5.50 9.67 -1.68
C ILE A 219 5.78 9.70 -0.18
N ASP A 220 4.80 10.14 0.60
CA ASP A 220 4.91 10.23 2.05
C ASP A 220 4.31 9.00 2.73
N THR A 221 5.17 8.21 3.37
CA THR A 221 4.80 6.94 4.00
C THR A 221 4.77 7.00 5.53
N VAL A 222 4.91 8.20 6.11
CA VAL A 222 5.00 8.38 7.56
C VAL A 222 3.62 8.22 8.20
N SER A 223 3.48 7.26 9.11
CA SER A 223 2.24 6.96 9.85
C SER A 223 2.15 7.67 11.22
N SER A 224 2.85 8.80 11.37
CA SER A 224 2.87 9.61 12.60
C SER A 224 2.86 11.11 12.26
N PRO A 225 2.46 11.98 13.20
CA PRO A 225 2.49 13.43 12.98
C PRO A 225 3.88 13.91 12.57
N HIS A 226 3.92 14.74 11.53
CA HIS A 226 5.14 15.38 11.05
C HIS A 226 4.78 16.63 10.21
N PRO A 227 5.68 17.61 10.10
CA PRO A 227 5.39 18.85 9.36
C PRO A 227 5.46 18.61 7.85
N LEU A 228 4.43 19.07 7.12
CA LEU A 228 4.38 19.00 5.66
C LEU A 228 5.15 20.15 4.98
N LEU A 229 5.29 21.30 5.64
CA LEU A 229 5.92 22.50 5.08
C LEU A 229 7.31 22.23 4.45
N PRO A 230 8.25 21.55 5.13
CA PRO A 230 9.56 21.29 4.55
C PRO A 230 9.50 20.41 3.31
N LEU A 231 8.54 19.48 3.24
CA LEU A 231 8.35 18.60 2.09
C LEU A 231 7.79 19.35 0.89
N ILE A 232 6.83 20.25 1.11
CA ILE A 232 6.29 21.12 0.06
C ILE A 232 7.42 21.96 -0.55
N GLY A 233 8.36 22.47 0.26
CA GLY A 233 9.51 23.23 -0.24
C GLY A 233 10.48 22.44 -1.13
N LEU A 234 10.49 21.10 -1.05
CA LEU A 234 11.31 20.24 -1.91
C LEU A 234 10.70 20.03 -3.31
N LEU A 235 9.40 20.31 -3.47
CA LEU A 235 8.69 20.11 -4.73
C LEU A 235 9.00 21.21 -5.74
N LYS A 236 9.18 20.82 -6.99
CA LYS A 236 9.12 21.73 -8.15
C LYS A 236 7.72 22.36 -8.27
N THR A 237 7.61 23.41 -9.09
CA THR A 237 6.31 23.88 -9.58
C THR A 237 5.51 22.71 -10.16
N SER A 238 4.23 22.62 -9.78
CA SER A 238 3.34 21.49 -10.13
C SER A 238 3.76 20.12 -9.59
N GLY A 239 4.71 20.09 -8.66
CA GLY A 239 5.09 18.87 -7.94
C GLY A 239 3.95 18.38 -7.06
N LYS A 240 3.99 17.08 -6.74
CA LYS A 240 2.88 16.39 -6.07
C LYS A 240 3.34 15.81 -4.74
N LEU A 241 2.67 16.17 -3.64
CA LEU A 241 2.83 15.49 -2.36
C LEU A 241 1.70 14.46 -2.22
N ILE A 242 2.04 13.17 -2.22
CA ILE A 242 1.09 12.07 -2.11
C ILE A 242 1.24 11.45 -0.71
N LEU A 243 0.24 11.67 0.14
CA LEU A 243 0.18 11.07 1.47
C LEU A 243 -0.42 9.66 1.36
N VAL A 244 0.39 8.65 1.71
CA VAL A 244 -0.07 7.26 1.84
C VAL A 244 0.11 6.71 3.25
N GLY A 245 0.76 7.46 4.14
CA GLY A 245 0.75 7.21 5.58
C GLY A 245 -0.61 7.54 6.21
N ALA A 246 -0.96 6.81 7.27
CA ALA A 246 -2.22 6.96 8.00
C ALA A 246 -1.96 7.36 9.48
N PRO A 247 -1.51 8.60 9.76
CA PRO A 247 -1.40 9.09 11.13
C PRO A 247 -2.76 9.15 11.83
N ILE A 248 -2.76 9.06 13.16
CA ILE A 248 -3.98 9.17 13.98
C ILE A 248 -4.47 10.62 13.95
N GLU A 249 -3.56 11.58 14.13
CA GLU A 249 -3.89 12.99 14.07
C GLU A 249 -3.88 13.52 12.61
N PRO A 250 -4.84 14.37 12.24
CA PRO A 250 -4.83 15.05 10.95
C PRO A 250 -3.55 15.88 10.76
N PRO A 251 -2.98 15.90 9.54
CA PRO A 251 -1.79 16.72 9.27
C PRO A 251 -2.15 18.22 9.23
N GLU A 252 -1.18 19.05 9.61
CA GLU A 252 -1.27 20.50 9.43
C GLU A 252 -0.90 20.88 7.99
N LEU A 253 -1.77 21.68 7.34
CA LEU A 253 -1.57 22.12 5.96
C LEU A 253 -1.22 23.61 5.88
N PRO A 254 0.03 23.98 5.53
CA PRO A 254 0.39 25.37 5.31
C PRO A 254 -0.13 25.87 3.95
N VAL A 255 -0.97 26.90 3.95
CA VAL A 255 -1.66 27.37 2.73
C VAL A 255 -0.78 28.23 1.82
N PHE A 256 0.02 29.14 2.38
CA PHE A 256 0.81 30.10 1.58
C PHE A 256 1.73 29.45 0.53
N PRO A 257 2.50 28.38 0.85
CA PRO A 257 3.35 27.70 -0.14
C PRO A 257 2.59 27.01 -1.28
N ILE A 258 1.26 26.84 -1.17
CA ILE A 258 0.44 26.14 -2.17
C ILE A 258 -0.16 27.13 -3.17
N ILE A 259 -0.33 28.39 -2.76
CA ILE A 259 -0.95 29.46 -3.59
C ILE A 259 0.07 30.40 -4.25
N MET A 260 1.37 30.23 -3.94
CA MET A 260 2.48 31.00 -4.50
C MET A 260 3.30 30.12 -5.44
#